data_AF-A0A3B9H3F7-F1
#
_entry.id   AF-A0A3B9H3F7-F1
#
_cell.length_a   1.000
_cell.length_b   1.000
_cell.length_c   1.000
_cell.angle_alpha   90.00
_cell.angle_beta   90.00
_cell.angle_gamma   90.00
#
_symmetry.space_group_name_H-M   'P 1'
#
loop_
_entity.id
_entity.type
_entity.pdbx_description
1 polymer ?
#
loop_
_entity_poly.entity_id
_entity_poly.type
_entity_poly.pdbx_seq_one_letter_code
_entity_poly.pdbx_strand_id
1 'polypeptide(L)'
;MVQDFDPSVSAADAPETSPAEEETLFVYETDYEVGQDNVEIAGLDVHNPVFFLSAGLIVLFGAMSLIFPDAATHYLTAAKTWTLQRADWLFAVTPVIVFAFALYLAFSPMGRIRLGGASAEPEFKIHSWVAMLFAAGVGVGFMFYGAAEPLAYYTDWYGTPLNVPPATPAAERLAFSATIFHWGLAPWAIYAIVGLALGFFAHNKGLPLSIRSACYHVFGERVWGWPGHIIDMFAVVSTVFGLATTIGIGATQATSGLAYLFGFEPNRYLQIALIAFMTGLAVLSVLRGMDGGVKLLSNINMG
;
A
#
# COMPACT_ATOMS: atom_id res chain seq x y z
N MET A 1 13.28 -2.95 6.53
CA MET A 1 13.42 -3.98 7.58
C MET A 1 12.78 -3.34 8.79
N VAL A 2 11.49 -3.62 8.98
CA VAL A 2 10.71 -3.14 10.14
C VAL A 2 11.24 -3.97 11.31
N GLN A 3 11.52 -3.35 12.46
CA GLN A 3 11.81 -4.09 13.68
C GLN A 3 10.77 -5.21 13.81
N ASP A 4 11.23 -6.44 14.09
CA ASP A 4 10.35 -7.50 14.52
C ASP A 4 9.49 -6.94 15.65
N PHE A 5 8.20 -6.73 15.38
CA PHE A 5 7.24 -6.50 16.43
C PHE A 5 7.10 -7.84 17.13
N ASP A 6 7.90 -8.02 18.18
CA ASP A 6 7.80 -9.15 19.08
C ASP A 6 6.54 -8.95 19.92
N PRO A 7 5.46 -9.73 19.69
CA PRO A 7 4.21 -9.57 20.42
C PRO A 7 4.34 -9.99 21.89
N SER A 8 5.49 -10.54 22.32
CA SER A 8 5.78 -10.85 23.72
C SER A 8 6.35 -9.66 24.51
N VAL A 9 6.74 -8.58 23.83
CA VAL A 9 7.14 -7.32 24.47
C VAL A 9 5.86 -6.57 24.84
N SER A 10 5.42 -6.77 26.09
CA SER A 10 4.41 -5.93 26.73
C SER A 10 4.79 -4.46 26.56
N ALA A 11 3.83 -3.53 26.55
CA ALA A 11 4.13 -2.09 26.60
C ALA A 11 5.05 -1.71 27.78
N ALA A 12 5.19 -2.60 28.78
CA ALA A 12 6.14 -2.52 29.90
C ALA A 12 7.60 -2.86 29.57
N ASP A 13 7.90 -3.47 28.41
CA ASP A 13 9.25 -3.93 28.00
C ASP A 13 9.88 -3.06 26.89
N ALA A 14 9.25 -1.93 26.54
CA ALA A 14 9.89 -0.91 25.71
C ALA A 14 11.13 -0.35 26.46
N PRO A 15 12.26 -0.08 25.78
CA PRO A 15 13.43 0.50 26.44
C PRO A 15 13.00 1.78 27.17
N GLU A 16 13.24 1.83 28.50
CA GLU A 16 12.89 3.00 29.32
C GLU A 16 13.48 4.26 28.70
N THR A 17 12.61 5.06 28.08
CA THR A 17 12.97 6.39 27.58
C THR A 17 13.31 7.26 28.76
N SER A 18 14.43 7.99 28.68
CA SER A 18 14.77 8.87 29.80
C SER A 18 13.67 9.93 29.99
N PRO A 19 13.42 10.44 31.20
CA PRO A 19 12.39 11.46 31.42
C PRO A 19 12.54 12.72 30.55
N ALA A 20 13.78 13.04 30.15
CA ALA A 20 14.09 14.14 29.25
C ALA A 20 13.72 13.84 27.77
N GLU A 21 13.69 12.56 27.38
CA GLU A 21 13.24 12.13 26.06
C GLU A 21 11.71 12.04 26.00
N GLU A 22 11.06 11.56 27.07
CA GLU A 22 9.60 11.60 27.22
C GLU A 22 9.05 13.02 27.14
N GLU A 23 9.72 14.03 27.72
CA GLU A 23 9.33 15.44 27.58
C GLU A 23 9.33 15.94 26.12
N THR A 24 10.10 15.30 25.24
CA THR A 24 10.13 15.64 23.81
C THR A 24 9.16 14.83 22.95
N LEU A 25 8.63 13.73 23.52
CA LEU A 25 7.59 12.92 22.91
C LEU A 25 6.23 13.51 23.29
N PHE A 26 5.32 13.60 22.33
CA PHE A 26 4.00 14.18 22.57
C PHE A 26 3.00 13.07 22.93
N VAL A 27 3.37 12.20 23.87
CA VAL A 27 2.67 10.94 24.16
C VAL A 27 1.20 11.21 24.54
N TYR A 28 0.29 10.40 24.00
CA TYR A 28 -1.10 10.39 24.46
C TYR A 28 -1.24 9.44 25.64
N GLU A 29 -1.80 9.94 26.74
CA GLU A 29 -2.30 9.07 27.79
C GLU A 29 -3.58 8.40 27.30
N THR A 30 -3.62 7.08 27.34
CA THR A 30 -4.76 6.25 26.95
C THR A 30 -4.77 4.98 27.78
N ASP A 31 -5.97 4.49 28.13
CA ASP A 31 -6.15 3.24 28.88
C ASP A 31 -6.04 2.00 27.97
N TYR A 32 -5.81 2.19 26.66
CA TYR A 32 -5.71 1.11 25.68
C TYR A 32 -4.36 0.41 25.74
N GLU A 33 -4.39 -0.92 25.91
CA GLU A 33 -3.20 -1.76 25.83
C GLU A 33 -3.05 -2.37 24.45
N VAL A 34 -1.84 -2.30 23.88
CA VAL A 34 -1.54 -2.88 22.56
C VAL A 34 -1.76 -4.40 22.63
N GLY A 35 -2.63 -4.91 21.77
CA GLY A 35 -2.95 -6.34 21.71
C GLY A 35 -4.11 -6.79 22.61
N GLN A 36 -4.76 -5.89 23.36
CA GLN A 36 -5.90 -6.25 24.23
C GLN A 36 -7.06 -6.96 23.50
N ASP A 37 -7.23 -6.68 22.20
CA ASP A 37 -8.27 -7.24 21.34
C ASP A 37 -7.76 -8.39 20.46
N ASN A 38 -6.53 -8.86 20.69
CA ASN A 38 -5.94 -9.91 19.89
C ASN A 38 -6.28 -11.31 20.43
N VAL A 39 -6.20 -12.29 19.52
CA VAL A 39 -6.31 -13.70 19.83
C VAL A 39 -5.16 -14.45 19.16
N GLU A 40 -4.54 -15.37 19.90
CA GLU A 40 -3.50 -16.24 19.35
C GLU A 40 -4.12 -17.45 18.64
N ILE A 41 -3.83 -17.60 17.35
CA ILE A 41 -4.34 -18.71 16.53
C ILE A 41 -3.18 -19.33 15.76
N ALA A 42 -2.90 -20.60 16.05
CA ALA A 42 -1.84 -21.36 15.39
C ALA A 42 -0.46 -20.65 15.42
N GLY A 43 -0.17 -19.92 16.50
CA GLY A 43 1.06 -19.15 16.68
C GLY A 43 1.05 -17.76 16.02
N LEU A 44 -0.08 -17.32 15.47
CA LEU A 44 -0.27 -15.97 14.95
C LEU A 44 -1.07 -15.12 15.94
N ASP A 45 -0.55 -13.94 16.27
CA ASP A 45 -1.25 -12.92 17.04
C ASP A 45 -2.11 -12.06 16.11
N VAL A 46 -3.45 -12.17 16.20
CA VAL A 46 -4.37 -11.49 15.28
C VAL A 46 -5.42 -10.67 16.00
N HIS A 47 -5.64 -9.44 15.54
CA HIS A 47 -6.70 -8.57 16.06
C HIS A 47 -8.08 -9.17 15.72
N ASN A 48 -8.83 -9.57 16.75
CA ASN A 48 -9.99 -10.44 16.61
C ASN A 48 -11.11 -9.87 15.68
N PRO A 49 -11.77 -8.73 15.96
CA PRO A 49 -12.78 -8.18 15.05
C PRO A 49 -12.28 -7.91 13.63
N VAL A 50 -11.11 -7.29 13.49
CA VAL A 50 -10.62 -6.81 12.20
C VAL A 50 -10.22 -7.98 11.29
N PHE A 51 -9.50 -8.96 11.83
CA PHE A 51 -9.01 -10.10 11.05
C PHE A 51 -10.19 -10.91 10.47
N PHE A 52 -11.11 -11.37 11.32
CA PHE A 52 -12.19 -12.26 10.89
C PHE A 52 -13.21 -11.56 10.00
N LEU A 53 -13.57 -10.30 10.28
CA LEU A 53 -14.51 -9.56 9.44
C LEU A 53 -13.90 -9.24 8.09
N SER A 54 -12.63 -8.82 8.03
CA SER A 54 -11.94 -8.55 6.77
C SER A 54 -11.78 -9.82 5.94
N ALA A 55 -11.30 -10.91 6.56
CA ALA A 55 -11.12 -12.19 5.89
C ALA A 55 -12.45 -12.75 5.38
N GLY A 56 -13.49 -12.71 6.22
CA GLY A 56 -14.84 -13.13 5.84
C GLY A 56 -15.40 -12.34 4.67
N LEU A 57 -15.25 -11.00 4.69
CA LEU A 57 -15.69 -10.13 3.60
C LEU A 57 -14.95 -10.41 2.29
N ILE A 58 -13.63 -10.57 2.34
CA ILE A 58 -12.80 -10.85 1.17
C ILE A 58 -13.15 -12.22 0.57
N VAL A 59 -13.25 -13.26 1.40
CA VAL A 59 -13.60 -14.62 0.96
C VAL A 59 -15.01 -14.65 0.39
N LEU A 60 -15.97 -14.01 1.06
CA LEU A 60 -17.35 -13.92 0.58
C LEU A 60 -17.42 -13.20 -0.77
N PHE A 61 -16.76 -12.04 -0.90
CA PHE A 61 -16.72 -11.31 -2.16
C PHE A 61 -16.09 -12.12 -3.29
N GLY A 62 -14.95 -12.77 -3.01
CA GLY A 62 -14.25 -13.63 -3.97
C GLY A 62 -15.11 -14.82 -4.41
N ALA A 63 -15.72 -15.51 -3.45
CA ALA A 63 -16.62 -16.63 -3.71
C ALA A 63 -17.84 -16.21 -4.55
N MET A 64 -18.50 -15.12 -4.18
CA MET A 64 -19.66 -14.60 -4.93
C MET A 64 -19.28 -14.19 -6.35
N SER A 65 -18.10 -13.61 -6.54
CA SER A 65 -17.59 -13.25 -7.87
C SER A 65 -17.30 -14.47 -8.74
N LEU A 66 -16.86 -15.58 -8.14
CA LEU A 66 -16.62 -16.84 -8.86
C LEU A 66 -17.91 -17.62 -9.16
N ILE A 67 -18.91 -17.56 -8.27
CA ILE A 67 -20.19 -18.24 -8.45
C ILE A 67 -21.06 -17.49 -9.46
N PHE A 68 -21.04 -16.15 -9.45
CA PHE A 68 -21.89 -15.30 -10.30
C PHE A 68 -21.06 -14.28 -11.11
N PRO A 69 -20.22 -14.73 -12.05
CA PRO A 69 -19.27 -13.87 -12.75
C PRO A 69 -19.94 -12.75 -13.55
N ASP A 70 -21.01 -13.05 -14.30
CA ASP A 70 -21.70 -12.04 -15.13
C ASP A 70 -22.34 -10.94 -14.28
N ALA A 71 -22.98 -11.32 -13.17
CA ALA A 71 -23.56 -10.37 -12.22
C ALA A 71 -22.47 -9.52 -11.56
N ALA A 72 -21.37 -10.15 -11.12
CA ALA A 72 -20.23 -9.44 -10.53
C ALA A 72 -19.64 -8.42 -11.53
N THR A 73 -19.39 -8.82 -12.78
CA THR A 73 -18.92 -7.91 -13.83
C THR A 73 -19.89 -6.76 -14.07
N HIS A 74 -21.21 -7.03 -14.12
CA HIS A 74 -22.22 -5.99 -14.31
C HIS A 74 -22.18 -4.96 -13.17
N TYR A 75 -22.27 -5.39 -11.92
CA TYR A 75 -22.32 -4.47 -10.77
C TYR A 75 -20.99 -3.74 -10.54
N LEU A 76 -19.85 -4.41 -10.69
CA LEU A 76 -18.54 -3.77 -10.54
C LEU A 76 -18.28 -2.74 -11.65
N THR A 77 -18.69 -3.03 -12.88
CA THR A 77 -18.59 -2.06 -13.99
C THR A 77 -19.53 -0.88 -13.78
N ALA A 78 -20.76 -1.14 -13.31
CA ALA A 78 -21.70 -0.07 -12.97
C ALA A 78 -21.17 0.83 -11.86
N ALA A 79 -20.60 0.24 -10.80
CA ALA A 79 -19.98 0.98 -9.70
C ALA A 79 -18.78 1.81 -10.18
N LYS A 80 -17.88 1.22 -11.00
CA LYS A 80 -16.76 1.94 -11.62
C LYS A 80 -17.25 3.14 -12.44
N THR A 81 -18.21 2.94 -13.34
CA THR A 81 -18.75 3.99 -14.20
C THR A 81 -19.42 5.09 -13.38
N TRP A 82 -20.20 4.74 -12.37
CA TRP A 82 -20.82 5.71 -11.48
C TRP A 82 -19.78 6.56 -10.76
N THR A 83 -18.73 5.93 -10.23
CA THR A 83 -17.62 6.64 -9.57
C THR A 83 -16.92 7.60 -10.52
N LEU A 84 -16.60 7.17 -11.74
CA LEU A 84 -15.96 8.02 -12.75
C LEU A 84 -16.87 9.16 -13.24
N GLN A 85 -18.19 9.01 -13.20
CA GLN A 85 -19.11 10.07 -13.63
C GLN A 85 -19.45 11.08 -12.53
N ARG A 86 -19.30 10.70 -11.26
CA ARG A 86 -19.77 11.50 -10.11
C ARG A 86 -18.65 11.99 -9.21
N ALA A 87 -17.56 11.25 -9.12
CA ALA A 87 -16.48 11.46 -8.17
C ALA A 87 -15.10 11.54 -8.83
N ASP A 88 -14.99 11.60 -10.16
CA ASP A 88 -13.72 11.81 -10.86
C ASP A 88 -12.96 13.05 -10.37
N TRP A 89 -13.69 14.14 -10.09
CA TRP A 89 -13.12 15.35 -9.52
C TRP A 89 -12.39 15.10 -8.18
N LEU A 90 -12.89 14.18 -7.35
CA LEU A 90 -12.26 13.81 -6.09
C LEU A 90 -10.91 13.13 -6.37
N PHE A 91 -10.89 12.16 -7.28
CA PHE A 91 -9.65 11.47 -7.66
C PHE A 91 -8.66 12.39 -8.38
N ALA A 92 -9.12 13.39 -9.14
CA ALA A 92 -8.26 14.35 -9.82
C ALA A 92 -7.64 15.38 -8.86
N VAL A 93 -8.42 15.87 -7.88
CA VAL A 93 -7.99 16.90 -6.93
C VAL A 93 -7.14 16.32 -5.80
N THR A 94 -7.45 15.11 -5.32
CA THR A 94 -6.78 14.53 -4.14
C THR A 94 -5.25 14.46 -4.28
N PRO A 95 -4.66 13.89 -5.36
CA PRO A 95 -3.21 13.85 -5.50
C PRO A 95 -2.57 15.25 -5.50
N VAL A 96 -3.24 16.24 -6.10
CA VAL A 96 -2.75 17.63 -6.14
C VAL A 96 -2.74 18.25 -4.74
N ILE A 97 -3.83 18.10 -3.98
CA ILE A 97 -3.91 18.61 -2.60
C ILE A 97 -2.90 17.91 -1.70
N VAL A 98 -2.82 16.58 -1.77
CA VAL A 98 -1.90 15.78 -0.95
C VAL A 98 -0.45 16.11 -1.28
N PHE A 99 -0.12 16.29 -2.55
CA PHE A 99 1.21 16.73 -2.97
C PHE A 99 1.53 18.14 -2.45
N ALA A 100 0.62 19.10 -2.61
CA ALA A 100 0.81 20.44 -2.07
C ALA A 100 0.96 20.44 -0.55
N PHE A 101 0.20 19.61 0.16
CA PHE A 101 0.29 19.43 1.61
C PHE A 101 1.63 18.81 2.03
N ALA A 102 2.12 17.80 1.31
CA ALA A 102 3.43 17.21 1.56
C ALA A 102 4.56 18.24 1.38
N LEU A 103 4.50 19.07 0.33
CA LEU A 103 5.45 20.17 0.14
C LEU A 103 5.35 21.21 1.27
N TYR A 104 4.14 21.57 1.67
CA TYR A 104 3.92 22.48 2.78
C TYR A 104 4.58 21.95 4.06
N LEU A 105 4.35 20.68 4.43
CA LEU A 105 4.99 20.07 5.59
C LEU A 105 6.51 20.09 5.47
N ALA A 106 7.05 19.69 4.32
CA ALA A 106 8.49 19.61 4.07
C ALA A 106 9.20 20.97 4.20
N PHE A 107 8.57 22.07 3.76
CA PHE A 107 9.17 23.42 3.81
C PHE A 107 8.76 24.23 5.03
N SER A 108 7.72 23.82 5.75
CA SER A 108 7.30 24.47 7.00
C SER A 108 8.25 24.15 8.16
N PRO A 109 8.18 24.88 9.29
CA PRO A 109 8.89 24.51 10.51
C PRO A 109 8.59 23.09 11.01
N MET A 110 7.42 22.53 10.67
CA MET A 110 7.03 21.16 11.05
C MET A 110 7.90 20.10 10.38
N GLY A 111 8.46 20.37 9.20
CA GLY A 111 9.40 19.47 8.53
C GLY A 111 10.73 19.27 9.27
N ARG A 112 10.99 20.05 10.34
CA ARG A 112 12.15 19.88 11.22
C ARG A 112 11.90 18.90 12.37
N ILE A 113 10.66 18.49 12.60
CA ILE A 113 10.30 17.53 13.65
C ILE A 113 10.90 16.17 13.27
N ARG A 114 11.68 15.61 14.18
CA ARG A 114 12.27 14.28 14.02
C ARG A 114 11.27 13.21 14.46
N LEU A 115 11.17 12.13 13.67
CA LEU A 115 10.37 10.97 14.04
C LEU A 115 11.11 10.17 15.11
N GLY A 116 10.52 10.00 16.29
CA GLY A 116 11.17 9.33 17.43
C GLY A 116 11.73 10.25 18.52
N GLY A 117 11.46 11.56 18.48
CA GLY A 117 11.90 12.51 19.51
C GLY A 117 13.07 13.41 19.08
N ALA A 118 13.45 14.38 19.93
CA ALA A 118 14.42 15.42 19.54
C ALA A 118 15.84 14.88 19.31
N SER A 119 16.24 13.86 20.07
CA SER A 119 17.55 13.19 19.97
C SER A 119 17.62 12.10 18.91
N ALA A 120 16.49 11.73 18.27
CA ALA A 120 16.43 10.58 17.37
C ALA A 120 17.41 10.69 16.20
N GLU A 121 18.15 9.60 15.96
CA GLU A 121 19.05 9.43 14.83
C GLU A 121 18.50 8.41 13.82
N PRO A 122 18.77 8.56 12.51
CA PRO A 122 18.32 7.60 11.52
C PRO A 122 18.97 6.22 11.72
N GLU A 123 18.15 5.17 11.80
CA GLU A 123 18.62 3.78 11.90
C GLU A 123 19.39 3.33 10.64
N PHE A 124 19.00 3.84 9.47
CA PHE A 124 19.63 3.53 8.19
C PHE A 124 20.34 4.74 7.60
N LYS A 125 21.52 4.51 7.00
CA LYS A 125 22.20 5.51 6.18
C LYS A 125 21.32 5.90 4.99
N ILE A 126 21.39 7.16 4.58
CA ILE A 126 20.52 7.71 3.53
C ILE A 126 20.51 6.89 2.22
N HIS A 127 21.66 6.39 1.77
CA HIS A 127 21.72 5.57 0.54
C HIS A 127 21.00 4.23 0.69
N SER A 128 21.09 3.60 1.87
CA SER A 128 20.39 2.36 2.18
C SER A 128 18.89 2.60 2.27
N TRP A 129 18.49 3.71 2.89
CA TRP A 129 17.09 4.12 2.98
C TRP A 129 16.47 4.39 1.60
N VAL A 130 17.17 5.14 0.73
CA VAL A 130 16.72 5.37 -0.65
C VAL A 130 16.61 4.06 -1.43
N ALA A 131 17.58 3.15 -1.30
CA ALA A 131 17.52 1.84 -1.94
C ALA A 131 16.30 1.02 -1.49
N MET A 132 15.99 1.02 -0.19
CA MET A 132 14.80 0.34 0.34
C MET A 132 13.49 0.93 -0.21
N LEU A 133 13.41 2.25 -0.38
CA LEU A 133 12.23 2.90 -0.99
C LEU A 133 12.02 2.47 -2.44
N PHE A 134 13.07 2.41 -3.25
CA PHE A 134 12.97 1.93 -4.62
C PHE A 134 12.64 0.44 -4.68
N ALA A 135 13.25 -0.39 -3.82
CA ALA A 135 12.93 -1.81 -3.75
C ALA A 135 11.45 -2.07 -3.40
N ALA A 136 10.87 -1.24 -2.52
CA ALA A 136 9.46 -1.33 -2.15
C ALA A 136 8.52 -0.79 -3.24
N GLY A 137 8.92 0.23 -3.99
CA GLY A 137 8.07 0.90 -4.98
C GLY A 137 8.14 0.34 -6.39
N VAL A 138 9.24 -0.32 -6.78
CA VAL A 138 9.36 -0.96 -8.09
C VAL A 138 8.56 -2.25 -8.08
N GLY A 139 7.37 -2.19 -8.70
CA GLY A 139 6.46 -3.32 -8.81
C GLY A 139 6.04 -3.62 -10.25
N VAL A 140 5.18 -4.64 -10.40
CA VAL A 140 4.56 -5.04 -11.67
C VAL A 140 3.93 -3.84 -12.41
N GLY A 141 3.37 -2.87 -11.66
CA GLY A 141 2.80 -1.66 -12.24
C GLY A 141 3.79 -0.89 -13.13
N PHE A 142 5.02 -0.67 -12.66
CA PHE A 142 6.06 0.01 -13.44
C PHE A 142 6.45 -0.80 -14.69
N MET A 143 6.56 -2.13 -14.56
CA MET A 143 6.92 -2.99 -15.69
C MET A 143 5.81 -3.07 -16.75
N PHE A 144 4.55 -3.08 -16.34
CA PHE A 144 3.41 -3.17 -17.25
C PHE A 144 3.08 -1.81 -17.87
N TYR A 145 2.78 -0.82 -17.02
CA TYR A 145 2.32 0.50 -17.47
C TYR A 145 3.45 1.39 -17.96
N GLY A 146 4.71 1.15 -17.57
CA GLY A 146 5.84 1.92 -18.07
C GLY A 146 5.97 1.91 -19.59
N ALA A 147 5.59 0.80 -20.24
CA ALA A 147 5.49 0.72 -21.70
C ALA A 147 4.06 0.93 -22.21
N ALA A 148 3.07 0.32 -21.55
CA ALA A 148 1.69 0.31 -22.05
C ALA A 148 1.04 1.70 -22.04
N GLU A 149 1.23 2.48 -20.97
CA GLU A 149 0.54 3.75 -20.77
C GLU A 149 0.97 4.87 -21.73
N PRO A 150 2.27 5.20 -21.90
CA PRO A 150 2.65 6.22 -22.86
C PRO A 150 2.29 5.82 -24.30
N LEU A 151 2.39 4.53 -24.63
CA LEU A 151 1.93 4.03 -25.92
C LEU A 151 0.42 4.21 -26.11
N ALA A 152 -0.37 4.00 -25.04
CA ALA A 152 -1.81 4.20 -25.04
C ALA A 152 -2.24 5.62 -25.32
N TYR A 153 -1.61 6.57 -24.65
CA TYR A 153 -1.87 7.98 -24.85
C TYR A 153 -1.36 8.49 -26.20
N TYR A 154 -0.27 7.92 -26.74
CA TYR A 154 0.27 8.32 -28.02
C TYR A 154 -0.58 7.85 -29.21
N THR A 155 -1.12 6.62 -29.13
CA THR A 155 -1.83 5.96 -30.24
C THR A 155 -3.35 5.97 -30.11
N ASP A 156 -3.88 6.57 -29.05
CA ASP A 156 -5.33 6.74 -28.80
C ASP A 156 -6.10 5.44 -28.48
N TRP A 157 -5.43 4.31 -28.24
CA TRP A 157 -6.16 3.09 -27.82
C TRP A 157 -6.77 3.20 -26.40
N TYR A 158 -6.38 4.23 -25.64
CA TYR A 158 -6.99 4.58 -24.35
C TYR A 158 -7.30 6.09 -24.21
N GLY A 159 -7.37 6.82 -25.33
CA GLY A 159 -7.61 8.27 -25.34
C GLY A 159 -6.32 9.10 -25.26
N THR A 160 -6.15 10.07 -26.16
CA THR A 160 -5.04 11.03 -26.05
C THR A 160 -5.30 12.09 -24.98
N PRO A 161 -4.28 12.50 -24.19
CA PRO A 161 -4.46 13.58 -23.22
C PRO A 161 -4.82 14.88 -23.94
N LEU A 162 -5.83 15.58 -23.41
CA LEU A 162 -6.38 16.81 -24.01
C LEU A 162 -6.94 16.64 -25.44
N ASN A 163 -7.26 15.41 -25.86
CA ASN A 163 -7.85 15.09 -27.16
C ASN A 163 -7.01 15.58 -28.36
N VAL A 164 -5.68 15.56 -28.26
CA VAL A 164 -4.81 15.87 -29.40
C VAL A 164 -4.83 14.75 -30.44
N PRO A 165 -4.59 15.02 -31.74
CA PRO A 165 -4.53 13.96 -32.74
C PRO A 165 -3.45 12.92 -32.42
N PRO A 166 -3.75 11.61 -32.52
CA PRO A 166 -2.79 10.54 -32.24
C PRO A 166 -1.59 10.57 -33.19
N ALA A 167 -0.52 9.90 -32.77
CA ALA A 167 0.71 9.74 -33.56
C ALA A 167 1.38 11.07 -33.99
N THR A 168 1.13 12.16 -33.25
CA THR A 168 1.74 13.48 -33.50
C THR A 168 2.81 13.81 -32.46
N PRO A 169 3.73 14.76 -32.73
CA PRO A 169 4.66 15.25 -31.71
C PRO A 169 3.97 15.82 -30.47
N ALA A 170 2.76 16.36 -30.62
CA ALA A 170 1.96 16.83 -29.50
C ALA A 170 1.44 15.66 -28.64
N ALA A 171 0.94 14.58 -29.27
CA ALA A 171 0.51 13.37 -28.58
C ALA A 171 1.67 12.70 -27.84
N GLU A 172 2.85 12.62 -28.45
CA GLU A 172 4.04 12.04 -27.81
C GLU A 172 4.41 12.81 -26.53
N ARG A 173 4.52 14.14 -26.62
CA ARG A 173 4.86 14.98 -25.46
C ARG A 173 3.83 14.88 -24.34
N LEU A 174 2.54 14.85 -24.70
CA LEU A 174 1.46 14.77 -23.71
C LEU A 174 1.35 13.36 -23.10
N ALA A 175 1.60 12.31 -23.87
CA ALA A 175 1.64 10.94 -23.38
C ALA A 175 2.69 10.76 -22.28
N PHE A 176 3.92 11.25 -22.51
CA PHE A 176 4.96 11.22 -21.48
C PHE A 176 4.62 12.12 -20.29
N SER A 177 4.09 13.33 -20.53
CA SER A 177 3.66 14.23 -19.44
C SER A 177 2.62 13.58 -18.53
N ALA A 178 1.60 12.93 -19.11
CA ALA A 178 0.55 12.24 -18.36
C ALA A 178 1.10 11.04 -17.59
N THR A 179 1.95 10.24 -18.23
CA THR A 179 2.60 9.09 -17.58
C THR A 179 3.47 9.54 -16.40
N ILE A 180 4.27 10.61 -16.57
CA ILE A 180 5.07 11.18 -15.48
C ILE A 180 4.18 11.74 -14.36
N PHE A 181 3.01 12.30 -14.69
CA PHE A 181 2.07 12.73 -13.66
C PHE A 181 1.54 11.56 -12.83
N HIS A 182 1.21 10.43 -13.47
CA HIS A 182 0.67 9.24 -12.78
C HIS A 182 1.71 8.39 -12.04
N TRP A 183 3.00 8.48 -12.40
CA TRP A 183 4.07 7.68 -11.78
C TRP A 183 5.16 8.52 -11.08
N GLY A 184 5.07 9.85 -11.19
CA GLY A 184 5.98 10.82 -10.58
C GLY A 184 5.53 11.24 -9.19
N LEU A 185 5.85 12.47 -8.78
CA LEU A 185 5.79 12.86 -7.36
C LEU A 185 4.39 12.81 -6.71
N ALA A 186 3.32 13.00 -7.48
CA ALA A 186 1.96 13.10 -6.95
C ALA A 186 1.47 11.82 -6.21
N PRO A 187 1.51 10.61 -6.81
CA PRO A 187 1.17 9.38 -6.08
C PRO A 187 2.12 9.09 -4.91
N TRP A 188 3.42 9.38 -5.06
CA TRP A 188 4.39 9.16 -3.99
C TRP A 188 4.13 10.04 -2.76
N ALA A 189 3.56 11.23 -2.95
CA ALA A 189 3.15 12.08 -1.83
C ALA A 189 2.02 11.45 -1.00
N ILE A 190 1.13 10.65 -1.60
CA ILE A 190 0.10 9.91 -0.87
C ILE A 190 0.77 8.90 0.08
N TYR A 191 1.74 8.13 -0.41
CA TYR A 191 2.51 7.21 0.43
C TYR A 191 3.31 7.95 1.50
N ALA A 192 3.93 9.09 1.15
CA ALA A 192 4.69 9.90 2.09
C ALA A 192 3.82 10.42 3.24
N ILE A 193 2.61 10.91 2.96
CA ILE A 193 1.70 11.41 4.00
C ILE A 193 1.17 10.27 4.89
N VAL A 194 0.80 9.13 4.31
CA VAL A 194 0.36 7.97 5.12
C VAL A 194 1.51 7.43 5.97
N GLY A 195 2.71 7.28 5.39
CA GLY A 195 3.91 6.84 6.11
C GLY A 195 4.33 7.82 7.21
N LEU A 196 4.23 9.13 6.94
CA LEU A 196 4.49 10.17 7.94
C LEU A 196 3.48 10.10 9.08
N ALA A 197 2.18 9.91 8.78
CA ALA A 197 1.16 9.78 9.81
C ALA A 197 1.44 8.57 10.71
N LEU A 198 1.65 7.39 10.12
CA LEU A 198 1.97 6.18 10.87
C LEU A 198 3.26 6.35 11.70
N GLY A 199 4.33 6.85 11.09
CA GLY A 199 5.60 7.06 11.77
C GLY A 199 5.51 8.09 12.90
N PHE A 200 4.79 9.20 12.70
CA PHE A 200 4.63 10.21 13.74
C PHE A 200 3.79 9.70 14.91
N PHE A 201 2.65 9.05 14.65
CA PHE A 201 1.81 8.55 15.74
C PHE A 201 2.45 7.36 16.48
N ALA A 202 3.21 6.52 15.78
CA ALA A 202 3.96 5.46 16.44
C ALA A 202 5.15 6.01 17.24
N HIS A 203 6.04 6.76 16.60
CA HIS A 203 7.33 7.12 17.18
C HIS A 203 7.33 8.41 18.00
N ASN A 204 6.38 9.33 17.79
CA ASN A 204 6.30 10.58 18.56
C ASN A 204 5.10 10.63 19.52
N LYS A 205 4.06 9.82 19.28
CA LYS A 205 2.84 9.80 20.10
C LYS A 205 2.69 8.53 20.94
N GLY A 206 3.56 7.54 20.79
CA GLY A 206 3.52 6.30 21.56
C GLY A 206 2.28 5.43 21.26
N LEU A 207 1.62 5.64 20.12
CA LEU A 207 0.46 4.84 19.73
C LEU A 207 0.89 3.59 18.96
N PRO A 208 0.07 2.53 18.90
CA PRO A 208 0.32 1.37 18.04
C PRO A 208 0.55 1.77 16.58
N LEU A 209 1.40 1.05 15.87
CA LEU A 209 1.63 1.24 14.42
C LEU A 209 0.45 0.71 13.60
N SER A 210 -0.67 1.44 13.61
CA SER A 210 -1.92 1.08 12.93
C SER A 210 -2.54 2.30 12.24
N ILE A 211 -3.34 2.06 11.19
CA ILE A 211 -3.99 3.16 10.45
C ILE A 211 -4.96 3.91 11.36
N ARG A 212 -5.69 3.19 12.23
CA ARG A 212 -6.57 3.82 13.21
C ARG A 212 -5.83 4.81 14.12
N SER A 213 -4.58 4.57 14.50
CA SER A 213 -3.80 5.48 15.35
C SER A 213 -3.64 6.87 14.71
N ALA A 214 -3.53 6.95 13.38
CA ALA A 214 -3.48 8.23 12.66
C ALA A 214 -4.77 9.05 12.80
N CYS A 215 -5.88 8.40 13.16
CA CYS A 215 -7.18 9.04 13.39
C CYS A 215 -7.47 9.31 14.88
N TYR A 216 -6.53 9.01 15.79
CA TYR A 216 -6.68 9.26 17.23
C TYR A 216 -6.97 10.73 17.52
N HIS A 217 -6.34 11.67 16.80
CA HIS A 217 -6.61 13.10 17.01
C HIS A 217 -8.05 13.52 16.69
N VAL A 218 -8.75 12.77 15.82
CA VAL A 218 -10.12 13.06 15.40
C VAL A 218 -11.13 12.34 16.29
N PHE A 219 -10.90 11.06 16.60
CA PHE A 219 -11.86 10.22 17.32
C PHE A 219 -11.53 10.03 18.81
N GLY A 220 -10.32 10.38 19.24
CA GLY A 220 -9.77 10.09 20.57
C GLY A 220 -9.84 8.61 20.89
N GLU A 221 -10.14 8.30 22.15
CA GLU A 221 -10.35 6.95 22.69
C GLU A 221 -11.36 6.09 21.91
N ARG A 222 -12.28 6.70 21.15
CA ARG A 222 -13.25 5.93 20.34
C ARG A 222 -12.58 5.15 19.22
N VAL A 223 -11.33 5.47 18.88
CA VAL A 223 -10.57 4.76 17.87
C VAL A 223 -10.26 3.32 18.29
N TRP A 224 -10.29 3.01 19.58
CA TRP A 224 -10.06 1.65 20.06
C TRP A 224 -11.28 0.73 19.87
N GLY A 225 -12.46 1.30 19.63
CA GLY A 225 -13.68 0.53 19.34
C GLY A 225 -14.01 0.46 17.85
N TRP A 226 -15.32 0.33 17.56
CA TRP A 226 -15.86 0.20 16.21
C TRP A 226 -15.39 1.24 15.19
N PRO A 227 -15.26 2.54 15.51
CA PRO A 227 -14.71 3.51 14.56
C PRO A 227 -13.33 3.10 14.02
N GLY A 228 -12.40 2.65 14.89
CA GLY A 228 -11.09 2.18 14.44
C GLY A 228 -11.12 0.82 13.77
N HIS A 229 -11.99 -0.09 14.22
CA HIS A 229 -12.17 -1.36 13.51
C HIS A 229 -12.61 -1.14 12.06
N ILE A 230 -13.52 -0.20 11.81
CA ILE A 230 -13.96 0.16 10.45
C ILE A 230 -12.78 0.73 9.64
N ILE A 231 -11.99 1.63 10.23
CA ILE A 231 -10.80 2.22 9.58
C ILE A 231 -9.81 1.12 9.16
N ASP A 232 -9.45 0.23 10.08
CA ASP A 232 -8.51 -0.83 9.79
C ASP A 232 -9.08 -1.87 8.83
N MET A 233 -10.38 -2.18 8.91
CA MET A 233 -11.04 -3.03 7.91
C MET A 233 -10.93 -2.43 6.51
N PHE A 234 -11.19 -1.12 6.35
CA PHE A 234 -11.00 -0.45 5.05
C PHE A 234 -9.55 -0.54 4.59
N ALA A 235 -8.57 -0.36 5.49
CA ALA A 235 -7.16 -0.49 5.16
C ALA A 235 -6.80 -1.91 4.68
N VAL A 236 -7.21 -2.94 5.42
CA VAL A 236 -6.94 -4.35 5.07
C VAL A 236 -7.61 -4.72 3.75
N VAL A 237 -8.90 -4.42 3.59
CA VAL A 237 -9.65 -4.72 2.37
C VAL A 237 -9.03 -4.01 1.17
N SER A 238 -8.74 -2.70 1.29
CA SER A 238 -8.13 -1.93 0.20
C SER A 238 -6.76 -2.47 -0.20
N THR A 239 -5.92 -2.82 0.77
CA THR A 239 -4.61 -3.43 0.52
C THR A 239 -4.74 -4.77 -0.21
N VAL A 240 -5.64 -5.66 0.25
CA VAL A 240 -5.80 -6.98 -0.38
C VAL A 240 -6.33 -6.86 -1.81
N PHE A 241 -7.32 -6.01 -2.07
CA PHE A 241 -7.82 -5.80 -3.44
C PHE A 241 -6.78 -5.13 -4.36
N GLY A 242 -5.98 -4.20 -3.83
CA GLY A 242 -4.86 -3.60 -4.56
C GLY A 242 -3.78 -4.63 -4.93
N LEU A 243 -3.41 -5.49 -3.98
CA LEU A 243 -2.47 -6.60 -4.21
C LEU A 243 -3.03 -7.60 -5.24
N ALA A 244 -4.30 -7.98 -5.13
CA ALA A 244 -4.94 -8.90 -6.06
C ALA A 244 -4.91 -8.39 -7.51
N THR A 245 -5.15 -7.09 -7.70
CA THR A 245 -5.07 -6.43 -9.02
C THR A 245 -3.65 -6.54 -9.60
N THR A 246 -2.65 -6.21 -8.79
CA THR A 246 -1.23 -6.25 -9.20
C THR A 246 -0.79 -7.67 -9.56
N ILE A 247 -1.17 -8.67 -8.76
CA ILE A 247 -0.88 -10.09 -9.02
C ILE A 247 -1.55 -10.55 -10.32
N GLY A 248 -2.81 -10.17 -10.55
CA GLY A 248 -3.55 -10.51 -11.77
C GLY A 248 -2.90 -9.95 -13.04
N ILE A 249 -2.49 -8.68 -13.01
CA ILE A 249 -1.75 -8.03 -14.11
C ILE A 249 -0.42 -8.74 -14.34
N GLY A 250 0.35 -8.99 -13.27
CA GLY A 250 1.67 -9.63 -13.37
C GLY A 250 1.58 -11.04 -13.95
N ALA A 251 0.59 -11.82 -13.52
CA ALA A 251 0.35 -13.15 -14.07
C ALA A 251 -0.08 -13.10 -15.55
N THR A 252 -0.89 -12.12 -15.95
CA THR A 252 -1.27 -11.92 -17.35
C THR A 252 -0.03 -11.59 -18.18
N GLN A 253 0.81 -10.67 -17.70
CA GLN A 253 2.05 -10.27 -18.38
C GLN A 253 3.02 -11.44 -18.53
N ALA A 254 3.22 -12.23 -17.46
CA ALA A 254 4.08 -13.41 -17.48
C ALA A 254 3.55 -14.48 -18.44
N THR A 255 2.24 -14.74 -18.44
CA THR A 255 1.60 -15.71 -19.34
C THR A 255 1.80 -15.29 -20.80
N SER A 256 1.54 -14.03 -21.13
CA SER A 256 1.75 -13.49 -22.48
C SER A 256 3.21 -13.51 -22.91
N GLY A 257 4.14 -13.24 -22.00
CA GLY A 257 5.58 -13.31 -22.26
C GLY A 257 6.05 -14.73 -22.57
N LEU A 258 5.63 -15.72 -21.78
CA LEU A 258 5.95 -17.12 -22.03
C LEU A 258 5.34 -17.63 -23.34
N ALA A 259 4.08 -17.29 -23.60
CA ALA A 259 3.39 -17.59 -24.85
C ALA A 259 4.16 -17.06 -26.06
N TYR A 260 4.62 -15.81 -25.99
CA TYR A 260 5.46 -15.21 -27.02
C TYR A 260 6.81 -15.93 -27.19
N LEU A 261 7.51 -16.25 -26.11
CA LEU A 261 8.84 -16.89 -26.15
C LEU A 261 8.81 -18.33 -26.67
N PHE A 262 7.78 -19.10 -26.29
CA PHE A 262 7.69 -20.53 -26.59
C PHE A 262 6.68 -20.87 -27.70
N GLY A 263 6.02 -19.86 -28.28
CA GLY A 263 5.16 -20.02 -29.45
C GLY A 263 3.84 -20.75 -29.16
N PHE A 264 3.27 -20.59 -27.97
CA PHE A 264 1.96 -21.15 -27.61
C PHE A 264 0.94 -20.05 -27.31
N GLU A 265 -0.35 -20.36 -27.32
CA GLU A 265 -1.40 -19.38 -27.01
C GLU A 265 -1.55 -19.15 -25.49
N PRO A 266 -1.65 -17.89 -25.02
CA PRO A 266 -1.95 -17.59 -23.62
C PRO A 266 -3.24 -18.30 -23.19
N ASN A 267 -3.18 -19.07 -22.11
CA ASN A 267 -4.35 -19.76 -21.57
C ASN A 267 -4.54 -19.48 -20.07
N ARG A 268 -5.80 -19.49 -19.64
CA ARG A 268 -6.18 -19.17 -18.25
C ARG A 268 -5.61 -20.14 -17.22
N TYR A 269 -5.35 -21.40 -17.60
CA TYR A 269 -4.83 -22.41 -16.68
C TYR A 269 -3.37 -22.14 -16.33
N LEU A 270 -2.56 -21.70 -17.30
CA LEU A 270 -1.20 -21.24 -17.07
C LEU A 270 -1.17 -20.01 -16.16
N GLN A 271 -2.06 -19.04 -16.40
CA GLN A 271 -2.17 -17.87 -15.54
C GLN A 271 -2.51 -18.25 -14.08
N ILE A 272 -3.49 -19.14 -13.87
CA ILE A 272 -3.84 -19.64 -12.53
C ILE A 272 -2.68 -20.39 -11.89
N ALA A 273 -1.97 -21.24 -12.65
CA ALA A 273 -0.82 -21.98 -12.16
C ALA A 273 0.33 -21.06 -11.74
N LEU A 274 0.60 -20.00 -12.51
CA LEU A 274 1.61 -18.99 -12.17
C LEU A 274 1.23 -18.20 -10.91
N ILE A 275 -0.04 -17.79 -10.77
CA ILE A 275 -0.53 -17.13 -9.55
C ILE A 275 -0.32 -18.07 -8.35
N ALA A 276 -0.80 -19.31 -8.42
CA ALA A 276 -0.69 -20.28 -7.34
C ALA A 276 0.79 -20.54 -6.97
N PHE A 277 1.68 -20.63 -7.95
CA PHE A 277 3.11 -20.80 -7.74
C PHE A 277 3.74 -19.59 -7.04
N MET A 278 3.52 -18.37 -7.54
CA MET A 278 4.08 -17.14 -6.94
C MET A 278 3.53 -16.89 -5.54
N THR A 279 2.23 -17.06 -5.34
CA THR A 279 1.61 -16.96 -4.01
C THR A 279 2.15 -18.02 -3.07
N GLY A 280 2.34 -19.26 -3.54
CA GLY A 280 2.97 -20.33 -2.76
C GLY A 280 4.39 -19.97 -2.31
N LEU A 281 5.22 -19.41 -3.21
CA LEU A 281 6.55 -18.92 -2.85
C LEU A 281 6.50 -17.79 -1.81
N ALA A 282 5.57 -16.85 -1.96
CA ALA A 282 5.38 -15.75 -1.00
C ALA A 282 4.94 -16.28 0.38
N VAL A 283 3.99 -17.21 0.44
CA VAL A 283 3.55 -17.84 1.70
C VAL A 283 4.70 -18.61 2.34
N LEU A 284 5.44 -19.41 1.57
CA LEU A 284 6.62 -20.12 2.07
C LEU A 284 7.72 -19.19 2.57
N SER A 285 7.84 -18.00 1.98
CA SER A 285 8.76 -16.95 2.44
C SER A 285 8.35 -16.40 3.80
N VAL A 286 7.06 -16.09 3.99
CA VAL A 286 6.51 -15.60 5.26
C VAL A 286 6.60 -16.66 6.35
N LEU A 287 6.26 -17.93 6.05
CA LEU A 287 6.34 -19.03 7.00
C LEU A 287 7.77 -19.35 7.46
N ARG A 288 8.79 -19.01 6.65
CA ARG A 288 10.20 -19.15 7.01
C ARG A 288 10.74 -18.00 7.85
N GLY A 289 9.92 -16.98 8.15
CA GLY A 289 10.30 -15.80 8.92
C GLY A 289 10.96 -14.71 8.07
N MET A 290 10.85 -13.46 8.54
CA MET A 290 11.32 -12.26 7.84
C MET A 290 12.83 -12.27 7.57
N ASP A 291 13.62 -12.89 8.46
CA ASP A 291 15.07 -12.97 8.35
C ASP A 291 15.57 -13.87 7.22
N GLY A 292 14.81 -14.91 6.84
CA GLY A 292 15.24 -15.91 5.87
C GLY A 292 14.62 -15.75 4.47
N GLY A 293 13.31 -15.53 4.39
CA GLY A 293 12.57 -15.59 3.12
C GLY A 293 12.54 -14.26 2.36
N VAL A 294 12.10 -13.20 3.04
CA VAL A 294 11.86 -11.88 2.42
C VAL A 294 13.18 -11.26 1.95
N LYS A 295 14.24 -11.40 2.76
CA LYS A 295 15.58 -10.90 2.41
C LYS A 295 16.16 -11.61 1.18
N LEU A 296 15.99 -12.93 1.06
CA LEU A 296 16.47 -13.70 -0.09
C LEU A 296 15.73 -13.32 -1.38
N LEU A 297 14.40 -13.28 -1.36
CA LEU A 297 13.59 -12.95 -2.54
C LEU A 297 13.77 -11.49 -2.97
N SER A 298 13.91 -10.55 -2.01
CA SER A 298 14.17 -9.13 -2.31
C SER A 298 15.54 -8.93 -2.95
N ASN A 299 16.59 -9.60 -2.46
CA ASN A 299 17.92 -9.54 -3.07
C ASN A 299 17.94 -10.09 -4.50
N ILE A 300 17.21 -11.19 -4.78
CA ILE A 300 17.08 -11.73 -6.14
C ILE A 300 16.36 -10.74 -7.08
N ASN A 301 15.34 -10.03 -6.58
CA ASN A 301 14.61 -9.03 -7.37
C ASN A 301 15.47 -7.80 -7.72
N MET A 302 16.38 -7.41 -6.81
CA MET A 302 17.26 -6.24 -6.99
C MET A 302 18.52 -6.54 -7.82
N GLY A 303 18.90 -7.82 -7.98
CA GLY A 303 20.06 -8.25 -8.77
C GLY A 303 21.37 -8.26 -7.98
#